data_AF-A0A6N8YQ47-F1
#
_entry.id   AF-A0A6N8YQ47-F1
#
_cell.length_a   1.000
_cell.length_b   1.000
_cell.length_c   1.000
_cell.angle_alpha   90.00
_cell.angle_beta   90.00
_cell.angle_gamma   90.00
#
_symmetry.space_group_name_H-M   'P 1'
#
loop_
_entity.id
_entity.type
_entity.pdbx_description
1 polymer ?
#
loop_
_entity_poly.entity_id
_entity_poly.type
_entity_poly.pdbx_seq_one_letter_code
_entity_poly.pdbx_strand_id
1 'polypeptide(L)'
;MTTKSHGLTRTVCEYVATSRYSDLPSDVIEVAKRLTLDSLGTTLAGGTLGDGGPETAAVVISAGGRPESTVLGYGEKVSSVMASLANGAMVHSLNYDAIGAEGGHPGAFALTAPLAVAERRGGVSGKEFINALVAGVEVEMRSVLALLRAGVNTKGRFLEGQLLSYLGATLSAGRVLELSVDELDSALGLMLMQASGSRQVVVYGDPPAKGIYAAFPNQGGVLAALLAQEGLGAHCDALEGQAGFFAMFYNGVYDASVITEGLGTTYYTLDSSFKPWPTSGLIHAFIEAGLQLRNEDGVDPGEIVELKLTGHPDSRNWFEPVEERRQPGSAASAANSVYFGAAKALANGAVTLADFTPGGLGQPEALRLAARGSHELDPSLSPHAGIVEVVLRSGATVTRHIDVPLGHPARPLSREQLIDKFMDCASHAPLPLAQAALESVVDLIDRLEDLDDVAAIPEALSRR
;
A
#
# COMPACT_ATOMS: atom_id res chain seq x y z
N MET A 1 36.39 12.91 -25.35
CA MET A 1 35.10 12.20 -25.21
C MET A 1 34.46 12.70 -23.94
N THR A 2 33.58 13.69 -24.06
CA THR A 2 32.76 14.22 -22.97
C THR A 2 31.71 13.16 -22.63
N THR A 3 31.81 12.55 -21.45
CA THR A 3 30.75 11.72 -20.88
C THR A 3 29.48 12.58 -20.80
N LYS A 4 28.51 12.33 -21.68
CA LYS A 4 27.16 12.88 -21.50
C LYS A 4 26.70 12.42 -20.11
N SER A 5 26.45 13.36 -19.20
CA SER A 5 25.62 13.09 -18.02
C SER A 5 24.40 12.32 -18.50
N HIS A 6 24.22 11.09 -18.05
CA HIS A 6 23.03 10.31 -18.40
C HIS A 6 21.81 10.98 -17.74
N GLY A 7 20.67 10.95 -18.42
CA GLY A 7 19.41 11.48 -17.90
C GLY A 7 18.96 10.73 -16.64
N LEU A 8 18.04 11.32 -15.89
CA LEU A 8 17.41 10.70 -14.71
C LEU A 8 16.75 9.37 -15.07
N THR A 9 15.94 9.35 -16.15
CA THR A 9 15.28 8.13 -16.64
C THR A 9 16.29 7.02 -16.91
N ARG A 10 17.36 7.35 -17.63
CA ARG A 10 18.41 6.40 -17.97
C ARG A 10 19.12 5.84 -16.73
N THR A 11 19.46 6.71 -15.78
CA THR A 11 20.14 6.34 -14.54
C THR A 11 19.30 5.34 -13.72
N VAL A 12 17.99 5.57 -13.62
CA VAL A 12 17.05 4.64 -12.97
C VAL A 12 17.01 3.30 -13.70
N CYS A 13 16.90 3.31 -15.04
CA CYS A 13 16.87 2.07 -15.83
C CYS A 13 18.16 1.26 -15.69
N GLU A 14 19.31 1.93 -15.64
CA GLU A 14 20.62 1.28 -15.44
C GLU A 14 20.71 0.63 -14.07
N TYR A 15 20.28 1.31 -13.01
CA TYR A 15 20.21 0.73 -11.67
C TYR A 15 19.32 -0.51 -11.65
N VAL A 16 18.09 -0.41 -12.17
CA VAL A 16 17.12 -1.52 -12.14
C VAL A 16 17.68 -2.71 -12.92
N ALA A 17 18.14 -2.51 -14.16
CA ALA A 17 18.67 -3.59 -15.01
C ALA A 17 19.89 -4.30 -14.41
N THR A 18 20.77 -3.56 -13.71
CA THR A 18 22.06 -4.08 -13.23
C THR A 18 22.08 -4.47 -11.76
N SER A 19 21.00 -4.17 -11.02
CA SER A 19 20.80 -4.59 -9.62
C SER A 19 20.91 -6.11 -9.47
N ARG A 20 21.55 -6.56 -8.38
CA ARG A 20 21.72 -7.97 -8.06
C ARG A 20 21.24 -8.26 -6.66
N TYR A 21 20.58 -9.40 -6.50
CA TYR A 21 20.20 -9.93 -5.19
C TYR A 21 21.39 -10.00 -4.21
N SER A 22 22.58 -10.39 -4.70
CA SER A 22 23.78 -10.52 -3.86
C SER A 22 24.28 -9.22 -3.24
N ASP A 23 23.83 -8.08 -3.77
CA ASP A 23 24.19 -6.77 -3.24
C ASP A 23 23.18 -6.27 -2.19
N LEU A 24 22.03 -6.94 -2.05
CA LEU A 24 20.98 -6.52 -1.13
C LEU A 24 21.38 -6.80 0.33
N PRO A 25 21.28 -5.79 1.21
CA PRO A 25 21.35 -6.00 2.64
C PRO A 25 20.27 -6.98 3.15
N SER A 26 20.56 -7.72 4.21
CA SER A 26 19.64 -8.75 4.74
C SER A 26 18.33 -8.17 5.28
N ASP A 27 18.37 -6.96 5.83
CA ASP A 27 17.18 -6.23 6.31
C ASP A 27 16.28 -5.76 5.14
N VAL A 28 16.86 -5.37 4.01
CA VAL A 28 16.11 -5.07 2.77
C VAL A 28 15.41 -6.32 2.23
N ILE A 29 16.10 -7.47 2.24
CA ILE A 29 15.52 -8.77 1.88
C ILE A 29 14.34 -9.10 2.80
N GLU A 30 14.50 -8.90 4.11
CA GLU A 30 13.43 -9.15 5.07
C GLU A 30 12.21 -8.25 4.83
N VAL A 31 12.41 -6.96 4.54
CA VAL A 31 11.30 -6.07 4.18
C VAL A 31 10.57 -6.54 2.91
N ALA A 32 11.29 -7.03 1.89
CA ALA A 32 10.66 -7.59 0.69
C ALA A 32 9.78 -8.81 0.99
N LYS A 33 10.21 -9.69 1.90
CA LYS A 33 9.43 -10.84 2.36
C LYS A 33 8.18 -10.40 3.11
N ARG A 34 8.32 -9.39 3.98
CA ARG A 34 7.18 -8.80 4.71
C ARG A 34 6.18 -8.12 3.77
N LEU A 35 6.63 -7.38 2.76
CA LEU A 35 5.79 -6.80 1.71
C LEU A 35 5.02 -7.89 0.95
N THR A 36 5.69 -8.99 0.62
CA THR A 36 5.08 -10.14 -0.05
C THR A 36 3.95 -10.75 0.80
N LEU A 37 4.19 -10.99 2.09
CA LEU A 37 3.18 -11.55 3.01
C LEU A 37 2.01 -10.59 3.26
N ASP A 38 2.32 -9.32 3.51
CA ASP A 38 1.34 -8.28 3.79
C ASP A 38 0.40 -8.08 2.60
N SER A 39 0.96 -7.85 1.41
CA SER A 39 0.19 -7.66 0.18
C SER A 39 -0.63 -8.91 -0.16
N LEU A 40 -0.12 -10.12 0.11
CA LEU A 40 -0.88 -11.33 -0.16
C LEU A 40 -2.11 -11.41 0.74
N GLY A 41 -1.94 -11.14 2.03
CA GLY A 41 -3.04 -11.07 2.98
C GLY A 41 -4.06 -10.03 2.54
N THR A 42 -3.65 -8.79 2.29
CA THR A 42 -4.60 -7.73 1.92
C THR A 42 -5.30 -7.99 0.59
N THR A 43 -4.63 -8.61 -0.39
CA THR A 43 -5.28 -9.08 -1.62
C THR A 43 -6.37 -10.12 -1.32
N LEU A 44 -6.11 -11.11 -0.47
CA LEU A 44 -7.10 -12.13 -0.12
C LEU A 44 -8.33 -11.52 0.57
N ALA A 45 -8.13 -10.67 1.58
CA ALA A 45 -9.24 -10.00 2.26
C ALA A 45 -10.01 -9.06 1.32
N GLY A 46 -9.29 -8.31 0.47
CA GLY A 46 -9.86 -7.38 -0.49
C GLY A 46 -10.72 -8.05 -1.56
N GLY A 47 -10.48 -9.32 -1.87
CA GLY A 47 -11.30 -10.13 -2.76
C GLY A 47 -12.71 -10.45 -2.24
N THR A 48 -13.01 -10.15 -0.97
CA THR A 48 -14.36 -10.34 -0.39
C THR A 48 -14.88 -9.05 0.23
N LEU A 49 -14.08 -8.40 1.06
CA LEU A 49 -14.49 -7.26 1.87
C LEU A 49 -14.26 -5.91 1.21
N GLY A 50 -13.41 -5.85 0.17
CA GLY A 50 -12.98 -4.61 -0.42
C GLY A 50 -13.88 -4.19 -1.58
N ASP A 51 -14.65 -3.13 -1.39
CA ASP A 51 -15.51 -2.63 -2.48
C ASP A 51 -14.70 -2.39 -3.77
N GLY A 52 -15.21 -2.91 -4.88
CA GLY A 52 -14.57 -2.86 -6.19
C GLY A 52 -13.56 -3.98 -6.46
N GLY A 53 -13.02 -4.63 -5.42
CA GLY A 53 -12.14 -5.79 -5.56
C GLY A 53 -12.85 -6.99 -6.21
N PRO A 54 -13.93 -7.53 -5.60
CA PRO A 54 -14.72 -8.62 -6.16
C PRO A 54 -15.32 -8.29 -7.53
N GLU A 55 -15.78 -7.05 -7.73
CA GLU A 55 -16.37 -6.59 -8.99
C GLU A 55 -15.33 -6.58 -10.12
N THR A 56 -14.11 -6.10 -9.83
CA THR A 56 -13.02 -6.12 -10.81
C THR A 56 -12.62 -7.57 -11.13
N ALA A 57 -12.49 -8.42 -10.11
CA ALA A 57 -12.21 -9.85 -10.30
C ALA A 57 -13.28 -10.53 -11.17
N ALA A 58 -14.58 -10.25 -10.94
CA ALA A 58 -15.66 -10.80 -11.73
C ALA A 58 -15.60 -10.37 -13.21
N VAL A 59 -15.32 -9.10 -13.49
CA VAL A 59 -15.13 -8.60 -14.87
C VAL A 59 -13.94 -9.29 -15.53
N VAL A 60 -12.82 -9.39 -14.84
CA VAL A 60 -11.59 -10.03 -15.35
C VAL A 60 -11.82 -11.52 -15.63
N ILE A 61 -12.36 -12.27 -14.68
CA ILE A 61 -12.60 -13.71 -14.80
C ILE A 61 -13.60 -14.00 -15.93
N SER A 62 -14.69 -13.22 -16.01
CA SER A 62 -15.71 -13.41 -17.06
C SER A 62 -15.20 -13.08 -18.47
N ALA A 63 -14.24 -12.16 -18.61
CA ALA A 63 -13.59 -11.88 -19.88
C ALA A 63 -12.68 -13.03 -20.36
N GLY A 64 -12.16 -13.84 -19.43
CA GLY A 64 -11.26 -14.96 -19.71
C GLY A 64 -9.93 -14.53 -20.33
N GLY A 65 -9.31 -15.43 -21.09
CA GLY A 65 -8.03 -15.17 -21.77
C GLY A 65 -7.08 -16.36 -21.69
N ARG A 66 -5.80 -16.12 -22.01
CA ARG A 66 -4.75 -17.13 -21.85
C ARG A 66 -4.48 -17.35 -20.35
N PRO A 67 -4.42 -18.59 -19.84
CA PRO A 67 -4.22 -18.85 -18.42
C PRO A 67 -2.75 -18.72 -18.03
N GLU A 68 -2.27 -17.48 -17.84
CA GLU A 68 -0.88 -17.17 -17.52
C GLU A 68 -0.65 -16.98 -16.02
N SER A 69 -1.53 -16.24 -15.34
CA SER A 69 -1.33 -15.80 -13.95
C SER A 69 -2.63 -15.88 -13.15
N THR A 70 -2.49 -16.05 -11.84
CA THR A 70 -3.62 -16.35 -10.94
C THR A 70 -4.33 -15.08 -10.46
N VAL A 71 -5.66 -15.08 -10.48
CA VAL A 71 -6.47 -14.14 -9.69
C VAL A 71 -6.49 -14.66 -8.25
N LEU A 72 -5.72 -14.01 -7.38
CA LEU A 72 -5.44 -14.48 -6.02
C LEU A 72 -6.74 -14.60 -5.21
N GLY A 73 -6.88 -15.68 -4.46
CA GLY A 73 -8.09 -15.99 -3.69
C GLY A 73 -9.24 -16.62 -4.50
N TYR A 74 -9.26 -16.44 -5.83
CA TYR A 74 -10.25 -17.08 -6.73
C TYR A 74 -9.71 -18.33 -7.42
N GLY A 75 -8.39 -18.42 -7.62
CA GLY A 75 -7.72 -19.58 -8.23
C GLY A 75 -7.86 -19.68 -9.75
N GLU A 76 -8.68 -18.83 -10.37
CA GLU A 76 -8.80 -18.71 -11.83
C GLU A 76 -7.53 -18.11 -12.44
N LYS A 77 -7.12 -18.60 -13.61
CA LYS A 77 -5.97 -18.07 -14.36
C LYS A 77 -6.41 -17.29 -15.59
N VAL A 78 -5.86 -16.09 -15.76
CA VAL A 78 -6.09 -15.18 -16.90
C VAL A 78 -4.75 -14.64 -17.41
N SER A 79 -4.75 -13.74 -18.40
CA SER A 79 -3.50 -13.13 -18.87
C SER A 79 -2.86 -12.32 -17.76
N SER A 80 -1.52 -12.20 -17.75
CA SER A 80 -0.81 -11.54 -16.65
C SER A 80 -1.22 -10.07 -16.46
N VAL A 81 -1.56 -9.37 -17.56
CA VAL A 81 -2.09 -7.99 -17.54
C VAL A 81 -3.44 -7.91 -16.82
N MET A 82 -4.31 -8.90 -17.02
CA MET A 82 -5.64 -8.90 -16.41
C MET A 82 -5.60 -9.41 -14.97
N ALA A 83 -4.71 -10.37 -14.66
CA ALA A 83 -4.46 -10.80 -13.30
C ALA A 83 -3.91 -9.63 -12.45
N SER A 84 -2.97 -8.83 -13.00
CA SER A 84 -2.44 -7.67 -12.29
C SER A 84 -3.49 -6.58 -12.07
N LEU A 85 -4.45 -6.40 -12.98
CA LEU A 85 -5.62 -5.53 -12.77
C LEU A 85 -6.46 -6.00 -11.58
N ALA A 86 -6.89 -7.27 -11.57
CA ALA A 86 -7.73 -7.81 -10.49
C ALA A 86 -7.02 -7.81 -9.14
N ASN A 87 -5.80 -8.35 -9.09
CA ASN A 87 -5.02 -8.42 -7.85
C ASN A 87 -4.66 -7.01 -7.35
N GLY A 88 -4.36 -6.07 -8.26
CA GLY A 88 -4.13 -4.67 -7.94
C GLY A 88 -5.38 -3.96 -7.39
N ALA A 89 -6.57 -4.29 -7.87
CA ALA A 89 -7.81 -3.77 -7.28
C ALA A 89 -7.99 -4.25 -5.83
N MET A 90 -7.78 -5.54 -5.60
CA MET A 90 -7.98 -6.19 -4.30
C MET A 90 -6.94 -5.79 -3.25
N VAL A 91 -5.67 -5.59 -3.62
CA VAL A 91 -4.60 -5.33 -2.63
C VAL A 91 -4.80 -4.01 -1.87
N HIS A 92 -5.38 -2.99 -2.51
CA HIS A 92 -5.58 -1.66 -1.93
C HIS A 92 -7.04 -1.38 -1.52
N SER A 93 -8.01 -2.21 -1.89
CA SER A 93 -9.44 -1.94 -1.69
C SER A 93 -9.85 -1.74 -0.23
N LEU A 94 -9.04 -2.24 0.72
CA LEU A 94 -9.25 -2.10 2.17
C LEU A 94 -8.41 -0.99 2.82
N ASN A 95 -7.58 -0.27 2.05
CA ASN A 95 -6.61 0.70 2.57
C ASN A 95 -5.69 0.10 3.66
N TYR A 96 -5.36 -1.19 3.55
CA TYR A 96 -4.67 -1.97 4.58
C TYR A 96 -3.25 -2.41 4.18
N ASP A 97 -2.89 -2.15 2.93
CA ASP A 97 -1.57 -2.34 2.32
C ASP A 97 -0.48 -1.51 3.01
N ALA A 98 0.74 -2.01 2.97
CA ALA A 98 1.95 -1.31 3.40
C ALA A 98 2.17 0.03 2.66
N ILE A 99 2.67 1.01 3.40
CA ILE A 99 2.96 2.39 2.95
C ILE A 99 4.42 2.73 3.22
N GLY A 100 4.99 3.75 2.56
CA GLY A 100 6.24 4.35 3.04
C GLY A 100 5.99 5.29 4.22
N ALA A 101 6.97 5.45 5.11
CA ALA A 101 6.87 6.37 6.25
C ALA A 101 6.53 7.81 5.80
N GLU A 102 7.19 8.27 4.75
CA GLU A 102 7.04 9.61 4.18
C GLU A 102 5.99 9.68 3.06
N GLY A 103 5.18 8.62 2.91
CA GLY A 103 4.19 8.47 1.85
C GLY A 103 4.54 7.38 0.82
N GLY A 104 3.73 7.27 -0.23
CA GLY A 104 3.80 6.16 -1.19
C GLY A 104 3.15 4.88 -0.69
N HIS A 105 2.93 3.95 -1.61
CA HIS A 105 2.17 2.73 -1.40
C HIS A 105 2.91 1.54 -2.03
N PRO A 106 4.07 1.12 -1.49
CA PRO A 106 4.80 -0.01 -2.04
C PRO A 106 3.98 -1.30 -1.98
N GLY A 107 3.15 -1.46 -0.95
CA GLY A 107 2.22 -2.59 -0.83
C GLY A 107 1.18 -2.68 -1.94
N ALA A 108 0.90 -1.58 -2.65
CA ALA A 108 -0.08 -1.54 -3.74
C ALA A 108 0.37 -2.26 -5.01
N PHE A 109 1.67 -2.50 -5.20
CA PHE A 109 2.18 -3.24 -6.36
C PHE A 109 3.25 -4.28 -6.03
N ALA A 110 3.89 -4.23 -4.85
CA ALA A 110 5.07 -5.03 -4.51
C ALA A 110 4.89 -6.53 -4.79
N LEU A 111 3.70 -7.07 -4.51
CA LEU A 111 3.34 -8.44 -4.88
C LEU A 111 2.75 -8.53 -6.29
N THR A 112 1.77 -7.71 -6.61
CA THR A 112 0.77 -7.98 -7.66
C THR A 112 1.36 -7.95 -9.08
N ALA A 113 1.99 -6.85 -9.50
CA ALA A 113 2.62 -6.75 -10.82
C ALA A 113 3.79 -7.75 -11.03
N PRO A 114 4.82 -7.82 -10.16
CA PRO A 114 5.94 -8.73 -10.39
C PRO A 114 5.52 -10.20 -10.28
N LEU A 115 4.59 -10.57 -9.39
CA LEU A 115 4.14 -11.98 -9.28
C LEU A 115 3.36 -12.41 -10.52
N ALA A 116 2.47 -11.56 -11.06
CA ALA A 116 1.72 -11.88 -12.26
C ALA A 116 2.67 -12.18 -13.43
N VAL A 117 3.72 -11.36 -13.59
CA VAL A 117 4.72 -11.54 -14.63
C VAL A 117 5.64 -12.73 -14.34
N ALA A 118 5.94 -13.01 -13.08
CA ALA A 118 6.74 -14.16 -12.67
C ALA A 118 6.01 -15.48 -12.98
N GLU A 119 4.72 -15.61 -12.62
CA GLU A 119 3.89 -16.76 -13.00
C GLU A 119 3.82 -16.94 -14.51
N ARG A 120 3.69 -15.84 -15.27
CA ARG A 120 3.67 -15.89 -16.74
C ARG A 120 4.98 -16.41 -17.32
N ARG A 121 6.12 -15.92 -16.83
CA ARG A 121 7.47 -16.32 -17.29
C ARG A 121 7.74 -17.77 -16.91
N GLY A 122 7.36 -18.17 -15.70
CA GLY A 122 7.68 -19.46 -15.09
C GLY A 122 9.17 -19.56 -14.73
N GLY A 123 9.49 -20.32 -13.68
CA GLY A 123 10.87 -20.55 -13.25
C GLY A 123 11.59 -19.31 -12.73
N VAL A 124 10.86 -18.31 -12.23
CA VAL A 124 11.45 -17.12 -11.62
C VAL A 124 11.79 -17.45 -10.18
N SER A 125 13.08 -17.51 -9.88
CA SER A 125 13.55 -17.80 -8.52
C SER A 125 13.15 -16.70 -7.54
N GLY A 126 13.07 -17.06 -6.27
CA GLY A 126 12.77 -16.09 -5.23
C GLY A 126 13.79 -14.97 -5.10
N LYS A 127 15.06 -15.22 -5.41
CA LYS A 127 16.10 -14.17 -5.45
C LYS A 127 15.86 -13.17 -6.56
N GLU A 128 15.48 -13.63 -7.75
CA GLU A 128 15.10 -12.76 -8.87
C GLU A 128 13.86 -11.93 -8.52
N PHE A 129 12.84 -12.56 -7.92
CA PHE A 129 11.62 -11.90 -7.49
C PHE A 129 11.88 -10.83 -6.42
N ILE A 130 12.62 -11.16 -5.35
CA ILE A 130 13.01 -10.21 -4.29
C ILE A 130 13.75 -9.03 -4.90
N ASN A 131 14.74 -9.27 -5.77
CA ASN A 131 15.51 -8.20 -6.39
C ASN A 131 14.65 -7.30 -7.28
N ALA A 132 13.72 -7.87 -8.04
CA ALA A 132 12.80 -7.11 -8.87
C ALA A 132 11.84 -6.24 -8.05
N LEU A 133 11.25 -6.82 -6.99
CA LEU A 133 10.36 -6.11 -6.05
C LEU A 133 11.12 -4.94 -5.39
N VAL A 134 12.29 -5.20 -4.83
CA VAL A 134 13.11 -4.16 -4.16
C VAL A 134 13.48 -3.04 -5.13
N ALA A 135 13.87 -3.37 -6.37
CA ALA A 135 14.23 -2.35 -7.35
C ALA A 135 13.07 -1.39 -7.66
N GLY A 136 11.84 -1.90 -7.80
CA GLY A 136 10.67 -1.06 -8.04
C GLY A 136 10.23 -0.27 -6.81
N VAL A 137 10.20 -0.90 -5.63
CA VAL A 137 9.89 -0.23 -4.35
C VAL A 137 10.88 0.90 -4.08
N GLU A 138 12.16 0.66 -4.29
CA GLU A 138 13.20 1.67 -4.07
C GLU A 138 13.00 2.91 -4.94
N VAL A 139 12.65 2.74 -6.21
CA VAL A 139 12.41 3.86 -7.13
C VAL A 139 11.14 4.63 -6.77
N GLU A 140 10.08 3.94 -6.35
CA GLU A 140 8.88 4.61 -5.83
C GLU A 140 9.20 5.43 -4.58
N MET A 141 9.81 4.81 -3.55
CA MET A 141 10.11 5.47 -2.27
C MET A 141 11.04 6.68 -2.45
N ARG A 142 12.04 6.56 -3.33
CA ARG A 142 12.90 7.69 -3.70
C ARG A 142 12.14 8.80 -4.40
N SER A 143 11.20 8.46 -5.27
CA SER A 143 10.38 9.46 -5.97
C SER A 143 9.44 10.20 -5.02
N VAL A 144 8.85 9.50 -4.04
CA VAL A 144 8.09 10.12 -2.95
C VAL A 144 8.96 11.12 -2.19
N LEU A 145 10.14 10.68 -1.74
CA LEU A 145 11.04 11.52 -0.95
C LEU A 145 11.57 12.72 -1.75
N ALA A 146 11.79 12.55 -3.06
CA ALA A 146 12.20 13.63 -3.96
C ALA A 146 11.15 14.74 -4.05
N LEU A 147 9.86 14.38 -4.06
CA LEU A 147 8.75 15.33 -4.05
C LEU A 147 8.64 16.01 -2.68
N LEU A 148 8.71 15.23 -1.59
CA LEU A 148 8.62 15.75 -0.24
C LEU A 148 9.74 16.76 0.07
N ARG A 149 11.00 16.42 -0.23
CA ARG A 149 12.15 17.32 -0.01
C ARG A 149 12.09 18.59 -0.85
N ALA A 150 11.47 18.52 -2.03
CA ALA A 150 11.24 19.68 -2.87
C ALA A 150 10.04 20.55 -2.41
N GLY A 151 9.36 20.16 -1.32
CA GLY A 151 8.23 20.90 -0.77
C GLY A 151 6.96 20.79 -1.62
N VAL A 152 6.83 19.73 -2.42
CA VAL A 152 5.63 19.48 -3.22
C VAL A 152 4.46 19.25 -2.27
N ASN A 153 3.41 20.05 -2.43
CA ASN A 153 2.18 19.83 -1.71
C ASN A 153 1.39 18.70 -2.36
N THR A 154 1.45 17.54 -1.72
CA THR A 154 0.80 16.29 -2.10
C THR A 154 -0.73 16.33 -2.06
N LYS A 155 -1.31 17.39 -1.48
CA LYS A 155 -2.77 17.66 -1.47
C LYS A 155 -3.27 18.24 -2.81
N GLY A 156 -2.53 18.01 -3.89
CA GLY A 156 -2.78 18.49 -5.25
C GLY A 156 -3.94 17.80 -5.97
N ARG A 157 -3.90 17.80 -7.30
CA ARG A 157 -4.98 17.30 -8.16
C ARG A 157 -4.93 15.78 -8.41
N PHE A 158 -3.86 15.12 -8.00
CA PHE A 158 -3.61 13.73 -8.34
C PHE A 158 -3.57 12.81 -7.13
N LEU A 159 -3.90 11.54 -7.35
CA LEU A 159 -3.71 10.45 -6.40
C LEU A 159 -2.26 9.97 -6.51
N GLU A 160 -1.41 10.46 -5.61
CA GLU A 160 0.02 10.16 -5.67
C GLU A 160 0.34 8.68 -5.48
N GLY A 161 -0.35 8.00 -4.56
CA GLY A 161 -0.20 6.55 -4.40
C GLY A 161 -0.45 5.78 -5.69
N GLN A 162 -1.45 6.20 -6.49
CA GLN A 162 -1.70 5.63 -7.81
C GLN A 162 -0.58 5.98 -8.80
N LEU A 163 -0.24 7.27 -8.92
CA LEU A 163 0.74 7.75 -9.89
C LEU A 163 2.13 7.15 -9.67
N LEU A 164 2.62 7.17 -8.44
CA LEU A 164 3.96 6.67 -8.12
C LEU A 164 4.04 5.14 -8.19
N SER A 165 2.94 4.44 -7.90
CA SER A 165 2.85 2.98 -8.08
C SER A 165 3.06 2.55 -9.55
N TYR A 166 2.78 3.42 -10.54
CA TYR A 166 3.09 3.07 -11.94
C TYR A 166 4.59 2.85 -12.15
N LEU A 167 5.45 3.65 -11.50
CA LEU A 167 6.91 3.49 -11.58
C LEU A 167 7.33 2.13 -11.03
N GLY A 168 6.91 1.85 -9.80
CA GLY A 168 7.27 0.62 -9.11
C GLY A 168 6.74 -0.63 -9.81
N ALA A 169 5.47 -0.63 -10.23
CA ALA A 169 4.87 -1.75 -10.95
C ALA A 169 5.58 -2.03 -12.29
N THR A 170 5.88 -0.99 -13.07
CA THR A 170 6.56 -1.13 -14.38
C THR A 170 7.97 -1.65 -14.22
N LEU A 171 8.75 -1.07 -13.29
CA LEU A 171 10.15 -1.43 -13.10
C LEU A 171 10.31 -2.83 -12.48
N SER A 172 9.43 -3.19 -11.54
CA SER A 172 9.43 -4.56 -10.96
C SER A 172 9.07 -5.58 -12.04
N ALA A 173 8.00 -5.34 -12.81
CA ALA A 173 7.60 -6.22 -13.92
C ALA A 173 8.70 -6.34 -14.97
N GLY A 174 9.27 -5.22 -15.41
CA GLY A 174 10.38 -5.20 -16.38
C GLY A 174 11.61 -5.93 -15.86
N ARG A 175 11.92 -5.83 -14.57
CA ARG A 175 13.05 -6.54 -13.96
C ARG A 175 12.84 -8.05 -13.89
N VAL A 176 11.61 -8.52 -13.64
CA VAL A 176 11.23 -9.94 -13.71
C VAL A 176 11.33 -10.47 -15.15
N LEU A 177 10.99 -9.65 -16.15
CA LEU A 177 11.14 -9.98 -17.57
C LEU A 177 12.58 -9.89 -18.08
N GLU A 178 13.53 -9.52 -17.23
CA GLU A 178 14.95 -9.32 -17.58
C GLU A 178 15.15 -8.28 -18.69
N LEU A 179 14.31 -7.24 -18.72
CA LEU A 179 14.43 -6.16 -19.69
C LEU A 179 15.80 -5.48 -19.58
N SER A 180 16.40 -5.23 -20.74
CA SER A 180 17.59 -4.40 -20.87
C SER A 180 17.31 -2.95 -20.46
N VAL A 181 18.38 -2.16 -20.28
CA VAL A 181 18.26 -0.73 -19.98
C VAL A 181 17.40 0.01 -21.02
N ASP A 182 17.56 -0.32 -22.30
CA ASP A 182 16.83 0.30 -23.40
C ASP A 182 15.33 -0.09 -23.35
N GLU A 183 15.02 -1.35 -23.07
CA GLU A 183 13.64 -1.82 -22.92
C GLU A 183 12.97 -1.24 -21.68
N LEU A 184 13.67 -1.08 -20.55
CA LEU A 184 13.14 -0.40 -19.37
C LEU A 184 12.84 1.08 -19.63
N ASP A 185 13.72 1.76 -20.37
CA ASP A 185 13.52 3.15 -20.80
C ASP A 185 12.24 3.27 -21.64
N SER A 186 12.06 2.37 -22.60
CA SER A 186 10.81 2.28 -23.38
C SER A 186 9.59 1.92 -22.52
N ALA A 187 9.73 1.01 -21.56
CA ALA A 187 8.65 0.65 -20.65
C ALA A 187 8.20 1.86 -19.82
N LEU A 188 9.13 2.70 -19.34
CA LEU A 188 8.78 3.95 -18.65
C LEU A 188 8.08 4.96 -19.57
N GLY A 189 8.52 5.08 -20.84
CA GLY A 189 7.82 5.89 -21.84
C GLY A 189 6.38 5.43 -22.10
N LEU A 190 6.18 4.13 -22.28
CA LEU A 190 4.85 3.51 -22.46
C LEU A 190 3.99 3.59 -21.21
N MET A 191 4.59 3.50 -20.02
CA MET A 191 3.91 3.70 -18.75
C MET A 191 3.42 5.15 -18.62
N LEU A 192 4.26 6.14 -18.93
CA LEU A 192 3.91 7.55 -18.82
C LEU A 192 2.68 7.90 -19.68
N MET A 193 2.55 7.28 -20.86
CA MET A 193 1.37 7.45 -21.73
C MET A 193 0.06 6.98 -21.08
N GLN A 194 0.13 6.09 -20.10
CA GLN A 194 -1.01 5.50 -19.39
C GLN A 194 -1.21 6.09 -17.99
N ALA A 195 -0.20 6.78 -17.45
CA ALA A 195 -0.20 7.32 -16.11
C ALA A 195 -1.40 8.26 -15.90
N SER A 196 -2.20 7.97 -14.89
CA SER A 196 -3.38 8.73 -14.51
C SER A 196 -3.65 8.60 -13.01
N GLY A 197 -4.58 9.40 -12.49
CA GLY A 197 -5.01 9.29 -11.10
C GLY A 197 -5.57 10.60 -10.59
N SER A 198 -6.84 10.90 -10.90
CA SER A 198 -7.49 12.12 -10.44
C SER A 198 -7.89 12.01 -8.97
N ARG A 199 -7.56 13.03 -8.16
CA ARG A 199 -8.02 13.13 -6.76
C ARG A 199 -9.48 13.54 -6.64
N GLN A 200 -10.19 13.76 -7.76
CA GLN A 200 -11.59 14.19 -7.76
C GLN A 200 -12.52 13.23 -6.99
N VAL A 201 -12.23 11.92 -7.02
CA VAL A 201 -13.01 10.92 -6.25
C VAL A 201 -12.84 11.12 -4.74
N VAL A 202 -11.64 11.44 -4.26
CA VAL A 202 -11.37 11.73 -2.84
C VAL A 202 -12.05 13.03 -2.41
N VAL A 203 -11.95 14.06 -3.26
CA VAL A 203 -12.60 15.36 -3.00
C VAL A 203 -14.14 15.23 -2.89
N TYR A 204 -14.72 14.20 -3.51
CA TYR A 204 -16.16 13.94 -3.48
C TYR A 204 -16.58 12.93 -2.39
N GLY A 205 -15.77 12.77 -1.34
CA GLY A 205 -16.14 11.96 -0.17
C GLY A 205 -15.81 10.47 -0.29
N ASP A 206 -14.68 10.13 -0.93
CA ASP A 206 -14.12 8.77 -0.97
C ASP A 206 -15.16 7.67 -1.34
N PRO A 207 -15.77 7.71 -2.54
CA PRO A 207 -16.70 6.67 -2.95
C PRO A 207 -15.97 5.31 -3.01
N PRO A 208 -16.69 4.18 -2.93
CA PRO A 208 -16.08 2.85 -2.85
C PRO A 208 -15.01 2.58 -3.93
N ALA A 209 -15.24 3.07 -5.16
CA ALA A 209 -14.30 2.95 -6.28
C ALA A 209 -12.92 3.59 -6.05
N LYS A 210 -12.73 4.45 -5.04
CA LYS A 210 -11.39 4.94 -4.64
C LYS A 210 -10.47 3.78 -4.25
N GLY A 211 -11.03 2.72 -3.65
CA GLY A 211 -10.26 1.58 -3.13
C GLY A 211 -9.48 0.82 -4.21
N ILE A 212 -9.93 0.85 -5.47
CA ILE A 212 -9.32 0.05 -6.54
C ILE A 212 -8.25 0.80 -7.33
N TYR A 213 -7.79 1.99 -6.91
CA TYR A 213 -6.86 2.76 -7.76
C TYR A 213 -5.58 1.99 -8.09
N ALA A 214 -5.16 1.05 -7.25
CA ALA A 214 -3.96 0.23 -7.45
C ALA A 214 -4.12 -0.78 -8.60
N ALA A 215 -5.34 -1.01 -9.10
CA ALA A 215 -5.59 -1.81 -10.30
C ALA A 215 -4.88 -1.23 -11.53
N PHE A 216 -5.00 0.09 -11.73
CA PHE A 216 -4.51 0.78 -12.92
C PHE A 216 -2.99 0.82 -13.08
N PRO A 217 -2.17 1.14 -12.06
CA PRO A 217 -0.72 1.08 -12.17
C PRO A 217 -0.21 -0.35 -12.40
N ASN A 218 -0.81 -1.34 -11.75
CA ASN A 218 -0.43 -2.74 -11.94
C ASN A 218 -0.76 -3.27 -13.33
N GLN A 219 -1.93 -2.92 -13.88
CA GLN A 219 -2.28 -3.25 -15.26
C GLN A 219 -1.36 -2.55 -16.25
N GLY A 220 -1.26 -1.21 -16.14
CA GLY A 220 -0.54 -0.39 -17.09
C GLY A 220 0.97 -0.65 -17.09
N GLY A 221 1.56 -0.89 -15.92
CA GLY A 221 2.98 -1.21 -15.80
C GLY A 221 3.36 -2.58 -16.36
N VAL A 222 2.54 -3.61 -16.11
CA VAL A 222 2.72 -4.94 -16.71
C VAL A 222 2.56 -4.87 -18.23
N LEU A 223 1.55 -4.14 -18.72
CA LEU A 223 1.34 -3.96 -20.15
C LEU A 223 2.53 -3.22 -20.80
N ALA A 224 3.03 -2.15 -20.18
CA ALA A 224 4.17 -1.39 -20.68
C ALA A 224 5.45 -2.24 -20.77
N ALA A 225 5.72 -3.04 -19.74
CA ALA A 225 6.87 -3.96 -19.73
C ALA A 225 6.77 -5.04 -20.81
N LEU A 226 5.58 -5.63 -21.01
CA LEU A 226 5.36 -6.63 -22.06
C LEU A 226 5.46 -6.02 -23.48
N LEU A 227 4.95 -4.81 -23.69
CA LEU A 227 5.10 -4.12 -24.97
C LEU A 227 6.56 -3.82 -25.30
N ALA A 228 7.32 -3.36 -24.30
CA ALA A 228 8.76 -3.14 -24.45
C ALA A 228 9.52 -4.45 -24.73
N GLN A 229 9.15 -5.56 -24.07
CA GLN A 229 9.72 -6.90 -24.33
C GLN A 229 9.54 -7.34 -25.78
N GLU A 230 8.42 -7.00 -26.42
CA GLU A 230 8.16 -7.29 -27.84
C GLU A 230 8.88 -6.31 -28.78
N GLY A 231 9.71 -5.41 -28.25
CA GLY A 231 10.53 -4.47 -29.01
C GLY A 231 9.81 -3.17 -29.38
N LEU A 232 8.67 -2.85 -28.77
CA LEU A 232 8.04 -1.53 -28.97
C LEU A 232 8.86 -0.45 -28.27
N GLY A 233 9.69 0.23 -29.05
CA GLY A 233 10.50 1.35 -28.56
C GLY A 233 9.66 2.59 -28.22
N ALA A 234 9.90 3.16 -27.05
CA ALA A 234 9.34 4.42 -26.60
C ALA A 234 10.37 5.24 -25.80
N HIS A 235 11.65 5.13 -26.18
CA HIS A 235 12.75 5.77 -25.47
C HIS A 235 12.55 7.29 -25.38
N CYS A 236 12.47 7.79 -24.16
CA CYS A 236 12.30 9.21 -23.90
C CYS A 236 12.76 9.54 -22.49
N ASP A 237 12.96 10.83 -22.22
CA ASP A 237 13.22 11.33 -20.87
C ASP A 237 11.92 11.28 -20.06
N ALA A 238 11.39 10.07 -19.80
CA ALA A 238 10.07 9.81 -19.24
C ALA A 238 9.86 10.44 -17.86
N LEU A 239 10.92 10.61 -17.06
CA LEU A 239 10.85 11.23 -15.75
C LEU A 239 11.11 12.74 -15.81
N GLU A 240 12.23 13.15 -16.39
CA GLU A 240 12.78 14.51 -16.35
C GLU A 240 12.43 15.39 -17.55
N GLY A 241 11.87 14.82 -18.63
CA GLY A 241 11.62 15.51 -19.88
C GLY A 241 10.61 16.66 -19.77
N GLN A 242 10.52 17.49 -20.81
CA GLN A 242 9.63 18.66 -20.84
C GLN A 242 8.15 18.32 -20.65
N ALA A 243 7.73 17.14 -21.08
CA ALA A 243 6.43 16.54 -20.84
C ALA A 243 6.58 15.20 -20.08
N GLY A 244 7.66 15.05 -19.32
CA GLY A 244 7.93 13.90 -18.47
C GLY A 244 7.05 13.88 -17.22
N PHE A 245 7.13 12.79 -16.47
CA PHE A 245 6.32 12.52 -15.29
C PHE A 245 6.34 13.67 -14.29
N PHE A 246 7.53 14.15 -13.90
CA PHE A 246 7.64 15.24 -12.93
C PHE A 246 7.15 16.58 -13.50
N ALA A 247 7.38 16.84 -14.79
CA ALA A 247 6.89 18.04 -15.45
C ALA A 247 5.35 18.08 -15.49
N MET A 248 4.70 16.98 -15.88
CA MET A 248 3.24 16.94 -16.04
C MET A 248 2.49 16.95 -14.70
N PHE A 249 2.92 16.14 -13.75
CA PHE A 249 2.13 15.90 -12.54
C PHE A 249 2.52 16.81 -11.37
N TYR A 250 3.76 17.33 -11.39
CA TYR A 250 4.35 18.07 -10.29
C TYR A 250 4.96 19.41 -10.72
N ASN A 251 4.60 19.92 -11.90
CA ASN A 251 5.09 21.18 -12.48
C ASN A 251 6.63 21.26 -12.55
N GLY A 252 7.29 20.10 -12.69
CA GLY A 252 8.75 20.00 -12.76
C GLY A 252 9.46 20.19 -11.40
N VAL A 253 8.72 20.18 -10.29
CA VAL A 253 9.27 20.36 -8.95
C VAL A 253 9.56 18.99 -8.33
N TYR A 254 10.85 18.69 -8.16
CA TYR A 254 11.35 17.47 -7.50
C TYR A 254 12.85 17.63 -7.20
N ASP A 255 13.36 16.87 -6.23
CA ASP A 255 14.79 16.79 -5.95
C ASP A 255 15.41 15.55 -6.65
N ALA A 256 16.02 15.76 -7.81
CA ALA A 256 16.63 14.70 -8.62
C ALA A 256 17.75 13.94 -7.90
N SER A 257 18.43 14.58 -6.93
CA SER A 257 19.54 13.97 -6.20
C SER A 257 19.06 12.79 -5.35
N VAL A 258 17.87 12.90 -4.75
CA VAL A 258 17.25 11.85 -3.93
C VAL A 258 17.02 10.57 -4.73
N ILE A 259 16.67 10.73 -6.00
CA ILE A 259 16.37 9.61 -6.89
C ILE A 259 17.65 8.89 -7.32
N THR A 260 18.75 9.61 -7.52
CA THR A 260 19.96 9.06 -8.15
C THR A 260 21.11 8.77 -7.18
N GLU A 261 21.28 9.55 -6.12
CA GLU A 261 22.40 9.42 -5.20
C GLU A 261 22.26 8.18 -4.30
N GLY A 262 23.32 7.37 -4.24
CA GLY A 262 23.37 6.17 -3.40
C GLY A 262 22.44 5.03 -3.86
N LEU A 263 22.03 5.00 -5.14
CA LEU A 263 21.35 3.83 -5.71
C LEU A 263 22.22 2.57 -5.54
N GLY A 264 21.63 1.51 -4.98
CA GLY A 264 22.32 0.25 -4.69
C GLY A 264 23.18 0.25 -3.41
N THR A 265 23.23 1.36 -2.67
CA THR A 265 23.96 1.43 -1.38
C THR A 265 23.09 1.95 -0.23
N THR A 266 22.11 2.79 -0.54
CA THR A 266 21.10 3.29 0.39
C THR A 266 19.75 2.77 -0.05
N TYR A 267 18.94 2.28 0.88
CA TYR A 267 17.64 1.67 0.58
C TYR A 267 16.54 2.32 1.40
N TYR A 268 15.72 3.16 0.74
CA TYR A 268 14.48 3.70 1.32
C TYR A 268 13.37 2.66 1.39
N THR A 269 13.56 1.49 0.76
CA THR A 269 12.74 0.29 1.01
C THR A 269 12.61 -0.01 2.50
N LEU A 270 13.64 0.25 3.32
CA LEU A 270 13.62 0.05 4.77
C LEU A 270 12.60 0.92 5.51
N ASP A 271 12.14 2.01 4.89
CA ASP A 271 11.12 2.90 5.44
C ASP A 271 9.69 2.40 5.19
N SER A 272 9.53 1.15 4.71
CA SER A 272 8.24 0.50 4.57
C SER A 272 7.58 0.27 5.94
N SER A 273 6.33 0.70 6.03
CA SER A 273 5.47 0.68 7.22
C SER A 273 4.29 -0.27 6.99
N PHE A 274 4.07 -1.17 7.94
CA PHE A 274 3.04 -2.21 7.85
C PHE A 274 1.88 -1.86 8.77
N LYS A 275 0.68 -1.68 8.19
CA LYS A 275 -0.47 -1.20 8.94
C LYS A 275 -1.02 -2.28 9.88
N PRO A 276 -1.17 -2.03 11.21
CA PRO A 276 -1.89 -2.91 12.13
C PRO A 276 -3.41 -2.85 11.99
N TRP A 277 -3.96 -1.79 11.37
CA TRP A 277 -5.40 -1.60 11.20
C TRP A 277 -5.74 -1.18 9.76
N PRO A 278 -6.91 -1.57 9.22
CA PRO A 278 -7.32 -1.30 7.82
C PRO A 278 -7.79 0.15 7.62
N THR A 279 -6.90 1.09 7.89
CA THR A 279 -7.17 2.54 7.90
C THR A 279 -5.99 3.33 7.33
N SER A 280 -6.16 4.65 7.18
CA SER A 280 -5.03 5.54 6.91
C SER A 280 -4.02 5.49 8.06
N GLY A 281 -2.73 5.46 7.73
CA GLY A 281 -1.64 5.47 8.73
C GLY A 281 -1.69 6.66 9.69
N LEU A 282 -2.31 7.79 9.28
CA LEU A 282 -2.50 8.97 10.12
C LEU A 282 -3.52 8.79 11.25
N ILE A 283 -4.30 7.71 11.24
CA ILE A 283 -5.31 7.40 12.27
C ILE A 283 -4.72 6.49 13.36
N HIS A 284 -3.61 5.82 13.08
CA HIS A 284 -3.10 4.72 13.91
C HIS A 284 -2.75 5.14 15.34
N ALA A 285 -2.18 6.34 15.53
CA ALA A 285 -1.90 6.84 16.88
C ALA A 285 -3.17 7.00 17.74
N PHE A 286 -4.29 7.38 17.11
CA PHE A 286 -5.57 7.55 17.80
C PHE A 286 -6.25 6.22 18.10
N ILE A 287 -6.15 5.25 17.19
CA ILE A 287 -6.60 3.88 17.44
C ILE A 287 -5.80 3.29 18.60
N GLU A 288 -4.46 3.38 18.55
CA GLU A 288 -3.60 2.84 19.59
C GLU A 288 -3.87 3.48 20.96
N ALA A 289 -3.96 4.81 21.02
CA ALA A 289 -4.29 5.50 22.27
C ALA A 289 -5.67 5.07 22.80
N GLY A 290 -6.67 4.92 21.94
CA GLY A 290 -7.99 4.39 22.31
C GLY A 290 -7.92 2.97 22.87
N LEU A 291 -7.10 2.09 22.27
CA LEU A 291 -6.88 0.73 22.76
C LEU A 291 -6.20 0.72 24.12
N GLN A 292 -5.18 1.56 24.35
CA GLN A 292 -4.50 1.66 25.64
C GLN A 292 -5.45 2.20 26.72
N LEU A 293 -6.22 3.25 26.42
CA LEU A 293 -7.25 3.77 27.34
C LEU A 293 -8.27 2.69 27.72
N ARG A 294 -8.70 1.88 26.74
CA ARG A 294 -9.69 0.82 26.97
C ARG A 294 -9.12 -0.37 27.73
N ASN A 295 -7.98 -0.90 27.29
CA ASN A 295 -7.46 -2.20 27.69
C ASN A 295 -6.46 -2.12 28.85
N GLU A 296 -5.73 -1.00 28.99
CA GLU A 296 -4.71 -0.82 30.03
C GLU A 296 -5.20 0.08 31.17
N ASP A 297 -5.81 1.23 30.84
CA ASP A 297 -6.34 2.15 31.86
C ASP A 297 -7.73 1.75 32.37
N GLY A 298 -8.38 0.76 31.73
CA GLY A 298 -9.68 0.25 32.14
C GLY A 298 -10.82 1.26 31.98
N VAL A 299 -10.70 2.21 31.05
CA VAL A 299 -11.77 3.17 30.77
C VAL A 299 -13.03 2.42 30.31
N ASP A 300 -14.15 2.71 30.97
CA ASP A 300 -15.47 2.24 30.54
C ASP A 300 -16.05 3.20 29.49
N PRO A 301 -16.28 2.74 28.24
CA PRO A 301 -16.94 3.50 27.18
C PRO A 301 -18.22 4.21 27.65
N GLY A 302 -19.04 3.53 28.45
CA GLY A 302 -20.33 4.05 28.91
C GLY A 302 -20.23 5.32 29.78
N GLU A 303 -19.07 5.51 30.41
CA GLU A 303 -18.79 6.64 31.29
C GLU A 303 -18.18 7.84 30.55
N ILE A 304 -17.73 7.69 29.31
CA ILE A 304 -17.11 8.76 28.51
C ILE A 304 -18.18 9.78 28.09
N VAL A 305 -18.07 11.02 28.58
CA VAL A 305 -18.93 12.15 28.23
C VAL A 305 -18.34 13.08 27.17
N GLU A 306 -17.02 13.10 27.02
CA GLU A 306 -16.30 13.87 26.00
C GLU A 306 -15.09 13.08 25.49
N LEU A 307 -14.81 13.17 24.19
CA LEU A 307 -13.62 12.61 23.53
C LEU A 307 -12.90 13.76 22.82
N LYS A 308 -11.67 14.07 23.20
CA LYS A 308 -10.86 15.11 22.53
C LYS A 308 -9.66 14.47 21.85
N LEU A 309 -9.42 14.86 20.61
CA LEU A 309 -8.42 14.27 19.72
C LEU A 309 -7.49 15.37 19.22
N THR A 310 -6.21 15.30 19.56
CA THR A 310 -5.22 16.29 19.09
C THR A 310 -4.24 15.64 18.13
N GLY A 311 -4.07 16.22 16.96
CA GLY A 311 -3.16 15.72 15.91
C GLY A 311 -2.40 16.85 15.20
N HIS A 312 -1.43 16.48 14.37
CA HIS A 312 -0.71 17.45 13.54
C HIS A 312 -1.64 18.06 12.45
N PRO A 313 -1.46 19.31 11.98
CA PRO A 313 -2.25 19.91 10.91
C PRO A 313 -2.38 19.09 9.61
N ASP A 314 -1.46 18.17 9.34
CA ASP A 314 -1.58 17.27 8.17
C ASP A 314 -2.71 16.25 8.29
N SER A 315 -3.11 15.89 9.50
CA SER A 315 -4.25 15.00 9.75
C SER A 315 -5.61 15.67 9.57
N ARG A 316 -5.68 16.98 9.22
CA ARG A 316 -6.95 17.73 9.08
C ARG A 316 -7.99 17.02 8.21
N ASN A 317 -7.59 16.47 7.06
CA ASN A 317 -8.52 15.80 6.14
C ASN A 317 -9.17 14.52 6.72
N TRP A 318 -8.63 14.00 7.83
CA TRP A 318 -9.16 12.84 8.54
C TRP A 318 -10.04 13.22 9.74
N PHE A 319 -10.04 14.51 10.10
CA PHE A 319 -10.98 15.13 11.04
C PHE A 319 -12.13 15.86 10.32
N GLU A 320 -11.88 16.37 9.12
CA GLU A 320 -12.82 17.19 8.36
C GLU A 320 -13.27 16.49 7.06
N PRO A 321 -14.54 16.67 6.64
CA PRO A 321 -15.63 17.39 7.31
C PRO A 321 -16.11 16.67 8.59
N VAL A 322 -16.25 17.41 9.70
CA VAL A 322 -16.47 16.82 11.03
C VAL A 322 -17.71 15.92 11.09
N GLU A 323 -18.82 16.34 10.50
CA GLU A 323 -20.07 15.57 10.54
C GLU A 323 -19.90 14.20 9.86
N GLU A 324 -19.31 14.19 8.66
CA GLU A 324 -19.05 12.95 7.93
C GLU A 324 -18.04 12.06 8.68
N ARG A 325 -16.96 12.65 9.21
CA ARG A 325 -15.94 11.88 9.93
C ARG A 325 -16.49 11.30 11.23
N ARG A 326 -17.45 11.94 11.91
CA ARG A 326 -18.09 11.36 13.11
C ARG A 326 -19.05 10.22 12.79
N GLN A 327 -19.65 10.21 11.60
CA GLN A 327 -20.59 9.19 11.16
C GLN A 327 -20.31 8.76 9.71
N PRO A 328 -19.23 7.99 9.46
CA PRO A 328 -18.84 7.62 8.11
C PRO A 328 -19.90 6.73 7.46
N GLY A 329 -20.25 7.04 6.20
CA GLY A 329 -21.30 6.32 5.45
C GLY A 329 -20.82 5.08 4.69
N SER A 330 -19.50 4.83 4.64
CA SER A 330 -18.89 3.73 3.90
C SER A 330 -17.62 3.24 4.59
N ALA A 331 -17.15 2.05 4.22
CA ALA A 331 -15.87 1.51 4.69
C ALA A 331 -14.70 2.44 4.35
N ALA A 332 -14.67 2.96 3.12
CA ALA A 332 -13.64 3.89 2.66
C ALA A 332 -13.62 5.21 3.47
N SER A 333 -14.79 5.80 3.76
CA SER A 333 -14.87 7.02 4.58
C SER A 333 -14.49 6.72 6.05
N ALA A 334 -14.88 5.56 6.58
CA ALA A 334 -14.51 5.12 7.93
C ALA A 334 -13.00 4.88 8.08
N ALA A 335 -12.36 4.26 7.08
CA ALA A 335 -10.92 4.07 7.01
C ALA A 335 -10.13 5.38 6.96
N ASN A 336 -10.81 6.51 6.71
CA ASN A 336 -10.27 7.86 6.71
C ASN A 336 -10.83 8.73 7.87
N SER A 337 -11.40 8.15 8.93
CA SER A 337 -11.92 8.90 10.07
C SER A 337 -11.17 8.65 11.38
N VAL A 338 -10.55 9.71 11.91
CA VAL A 338 -9.91 9.66 13.25
C VAL A 338 -10.95 9.43 14.35
N TYR A 339 -12.11 10.10 14.26
CA TYR A 339 -13.19 9.94 15.24
C TYR A 339 -13.68 8.51 15.35
N PHE A 340 -13.96 7.90 14.20
CA PHE A 340 -14.50 6.55 14.13
C PHE A 340 -13.45 5.52 14.58
N GLY A 341 -12.20 5.65 14.12
CA GLY A 341 -11.10 4.76 14.53
C GLY A 341 -10.87 4.77 16.05
N ALA A 342 -10.74 5.95 16.66
CA ALA A 342 -10.58 6.07 18.12
C ALA A 342 -11.81 5.55 18.89
N ALA A 343 -13.01 5.85 18.39
CA ALA A 343 -14.25 5.37 19.00
C ALA A 343 -14.40 3.85 18.94
N LYS A 344 -13.99 3.22 17.84
CA LYS A 344 -13.97 1.76 17.69
C LYS A 344 -13.02 1.10 18.67
N ALA A 345 -11.80 1.63 18.75
CA ALA A 345 -10.81 1.17 19.71
C ALA A 345 -11.34 1.23 21.15
N LEU A 346 -11.95 2.35 21.53
CA LEU A 346 -12.55 2.53 22.86
C LEU A 346 -13.74 1.60 23.10
N ALA A 347 -14.71 1.56 22.18
CA ALA A 347 -15.94 0.78 22.34
C ALA A 347 -15.67 -0.74 22.42
N ASN A 348 -14.80 -1.24 21.54
CA ASN A 348 -14.64 -2.67 21.34
C ASN A 348 -13.41 -3.25 22.06
N GLY A 349 -12.42 -2.42 22.40
CA GLY A 349 -11.11 -2.89 22.87
C GLY A 349 -10.27 -3.55 21.77
N ALA A 350 -10.72 -3.46 20.52
CA ALA A 350 -10.05 -3.95 19.32
C ALA A 350 -10.54 -3.15 18.10
N VAL A 351 -9.76 -3.14 17.02
CA VAL A 351 -10.17 -2.66 15.70
C VAL A 351 -9.82 -3.74 14.68
N THR A 352 -10.81 -4.21 13.93
CA THR A 352 -10.70 -5.38 13.04
C THR A 352 -11.32 -5.09 11.67
N LEU A 353 -11.10 -5.97 10.69
CA LEU A 353 -11.77 -5.89 9.38
C LEU A 353 -13.30 -5.85 9.50
N ALA A 354 -13.87 -6.56 10.48
CA ALA A 354 -15.31 -6.60 10.72
C ALA A 354 -15.90 -5.21 11.08
N ASP A 355 -15.11 -4.30 11.63
CA ASP A 355 -15.55 -2.95 12.02
C ASP A 355 -15.88 -2.04 10.84
N PHE A 356 -15.41 -2.40 9.64
CA PHE A 356 -15.62 -1.66 8.39
C PHE A 356 -16.73 -2.27 7.52
N THR A 357 -17.34 -3.36 7.97
CA THR A 357 -18.55 -3.93 7.33
C THR A 357 -19.79 -3.10 7.67
N PRO A 358 -20.93 -3.22 6.96
CA PRO A 358 -22.16 -2.49 7.29
C PRO A 358 -22.61 -2.66 8.75
N GLY A 359 -22.47 -3.86 9.31
CA GLY A 359 -22.77 -4.13 10.72
C GLY A 359 -21.78 -3.45 11.68
N GLY A 360 -20.49 -3.41 11.30
CA GLY A 360 -19.45 -2.69 12.02
C GLY A 360 -19.69 -1.18 12.03
N LEU A 361 -19.95 -0.58 10.88
CA LEU A 361 -20.21 0.86 10.72
C LEU A 361 -21.40 1.33 11.56
N GLY A 362 -22.43 0.48 11.70
CA GLY A 362 -23.65 0.78 12.46
C GLY A 362 -23.57 0.56 13.97
N GLN A 363 -22.41 0.23 14.56
CA GLN A 363 -22.32 -0.08 15.99
C GLN A 363 -22.66 1.15 16.87
N PRO A 364 -23.74 1.09 17.69
CA PRO A 364 -24.26 2.27 18.37
C PRO A 364 -23.29 2.92 19.36
N GLU A 365 -22.53 2.12 20.11
CA GLU A 365 -21.62 2.65 21.14
C GLU A 365 -20.44 3.41 20.50
N ALA A 366 -19.87 2.88 19.42
CA ALA A 366 -18.82 3.57 18.67
C ALA A 366 -19.34 4.87 18.04
N LEU A 367 -20.52 4.85 17.41
CA LEU A 367 -21.12 6.07 16.85
C LEU A 367 -21.44 7.12 17.93
N ARG A 368 -21.88 6.68 19.12
CA ARG A 368 -22.10 7.56 20.28
C ARG A 368 -20.81 8.23 20.74
N LEU A 369 -19.70 7.51 20.80
CA LEU A 369 -18.39 8.06 21.16
C LEU A 369 -17.86 9.00 20.09
N ALA A 370 -17.92 8.61 18.82
CA ALA A 370 -17.49 9.45 17.69
C ALA A 370 -18.27 10.77 17.65
N ALA A 371 -19.59 10.74 17.88
CA ALA A 371 -20.44 11.94 17.96
C ALA A 371 -20.03 12.92 19.08
N ARG A 372 -19.36 12.44 20.14
CA ARG A 372 -18.82 13.24 21.25
C ARG A 372 -17.39 13.73 21.00
N GLY A 373 -16.80 13.36 19.87
CA GLY A 373 -15.43 13.67 19.50
C GLY A 373 -15.24 15.13 19.08
N SER A 374 -14.39 15.90 19.75
CA SER A 374 -13.83 17.17 19.25
C SER A 374 -12.39 16.98 18.81
N HIS A 375 -11.84 17.91 18.01
CA HIS A 375 -10.43 17.85 17.63
C HIS A 375 -9.72 19.19 17.75
N GLU A 376 -8.42 19.12 17.97
CA GLU A 376 -7.48 20.24 17.90
C GLU A 376 -6.31 19.87 16.99
N LEU A 377 -5.69 20.88 16.38
CA LEU A 377 -4.52 20.69 15.53
C LEU A 377 -3.33 21.40 16.13
N ASP A 378 -2.30 20.64 16.49
CA ASP A 378 -1.10 21.13 17.14
C ASP A 378 0.12 20.93 16.21
N PRO A 379 0.70 22.02 15.67
CA PRO A 379 1.87 21.94 14.79
C PRO A 379 3.15 21.52 15.52
N SER A 380 3.16 21.39 16.85
CA SER A 380 4.32 20.88 17.59
C SER A 380 4.40 19.34 17.61
N LEU A 381 3.31 18.64 17.27
CA LEU A 381 3.29 17.19 17.15
C LEU A 381 3.97 16.71 15.87
N SER A 382 4.52 15.49 15.90
CA SER A 382 4.93 14.84 14.65
C SER A 382 3.70 14.54 13.78
N PRO A 383 3.83 14.47 12.45
CA PRO A 383 2.71 14.12 11.56
C PRO A 383 2.00 12.81 11.87
N HIS A 384 2.67 11.86 12.53
CA HIS A 384 2.13 10.54 12.89
C HIS A 384 1.66 10.44 14.34
N ALA A 385 1.90 11.47 15.17
CA ALA A 385 1.52 11.47 16.57
C ALA A 385 0.04 11.78 16.77
N GLY A 386 -0.50 11.33 17.89
CA GLY A 386 -1.89 11.57 18.27
C GLY A 386 -2.10 11.53 19.77
N ILE A 387 -2.91 12.45 20.28
CA ILE A 387 -3.35 12.50 21.68
C ILE A 387 -4.84 12.21 21.73
N VAL A 388 -5.23 11.30 22.64
CA VAL A 388 -6.62 10.99 22.94
C VAL A 388 -6.87 11.29 24.42
N GLU A 389 -7.78 12.22 24.67
CA GLU A 389 -8.26 12.57 26.00
C GLU A 389 -9.75 12.17 26.12
N VAL A 390 -10.08 11.48 27.20
CA VAL A 390 -11.47 11.13 27.55
C VAL A 390 -11.86 11.80 28.86
N VAL A 391 -13.01 12.47 28.87
CA VAL A 391 -13.62 13.01 30.09
C VAL A 391 -14.73 12.06 30.52
N LEU A 392 -14.67 11.60 31.76
CA LEU A 392 -15.65 10.68 32.35
C LEU A 392 -16.79 11.45 33.03
N ARG A 393 -17.92 10.78 33.24
CA ARG A 393 -19.08 11.34 33.96
C ARG A 393 -18.74 11.81 35.37
N SER A 394 -17.74 11.21 36.01
CA SER A 394 -17.20 11.64 37.30
C SER A 394 -16.48 12.99 37.26
N GLY A 395 -16.17 13.51 36.08
CA GLY A 395 -15.32 14.67 35.84
C GLY A 395 -13.83 14.35 35.76
N ALA A 396 -13.44 13.09 35.94
CA ALA A 396 -12.05 12.66 35.75
C ALA A 396 -11.67 12.68 34.26
N THR A 397 -10.42 13.05 34.00
CA THR A 397 -9.84 13.04 32.65
C THR A 397 -8.73 12.00 32.59
N VAL A 398 -8.73 11.18 31.54
CA VAL A 398 -7.67 10.21 31.25
C VAL A 398 -7.14 10.49 29.85
N THR A 399 -5.81 10.54 29.71
CA THR A 399 -5.16 10.95 28.47
C THR A 399 -4.07 9.96 28.09
N ARG A 400 -3.99 9.64 26.80
CA ARG A 400 -2.88 8.90 26.19
C ARG A 400 -2.30 9.70 25.02
N HIS A 401 -0.98 9.68 24.91
CA HIS A 401 -0.23 10.30 23.82
C HIS A 401 0.64 9.22 23.17
N ILE A 402 0.57 9.13 21.84
CA ILE A 402 1.36 8.22 21.03
C ILE A 402 2.22 9.07 20.08
N ASP A 403 3.53 9.07 20.29
CA ASP A 403 4.49 9.78 19.44
C ASP A 403 4.74 9.05 18.10
N VAL A 404 4.87 7.73 18.18
CA VAL A 404 5.14 6.83 17.05
C VAL A 404 4.21 5.62 17.13
N PRO A 405 3.21 5.51 16.25
CA PRO A 405 2.25 4.42 16.30
C PRO A 405 2.88 3.09 15.89
N LEU A 406 2.29 2.00 16.38
CA LEU A 406 2.62 0.65 15.95
C LEU A 406 2.53 0.51 14.41
N GLY A 407 3.51 -0.15 13.81
CA GLY A 407 3.60 -0.39 12.38
C GLY A 407 4.54 0.56 11.63
N HIS A 408 4.82 1.74 12.20
CA HIS A 408 5.83 2.68 11.70
C HIS A 408 7.23 2.02 11.65
N PRO A 409 8.14 2.38 10.73
CA PRO A 409 9.45 1.70 10.64
C PRO A 409 10.28 1.78 11.94
N ALA A 410 10.17 2.89 12.68
CA ALA A 410 10.80 3.03 14.00
C ALA A 410 10.13 2.22 15.12
N ARG A 411 8.93 1.68 14.89
CA ARG A 411 8.19 0.80 15.81
C ARG A 411 7.40 -0.25 15.00
N PRO A 412 8.09 -1.16 14.31
CA PRO A 412 7.49 -2.04 13.31
C PRO A 412 6.62 -3.11 13.99
N LEU A 413 5.70 -3.70 13.23
CA LEU A 413 5.04 -4.94 13.65
C LEU A 413 6.09 -6.03 13.89
N SER A 414 5.89 -6.86 14.92
CA SER A 414 6.66 -8.09 15.07
C SER A 414 6.30 -9.06 13.93
N ARG A 415 7.14 -10.10 13.75
CA ARG A 415 6.87 -11.15 12.76
C ARG A 415 5.54 -11.86 13.06
N GLU A 416 5.28 -12.15 14.33
CA GLU A 416 4.05 -12.80 14.80
C GLU A 416 2.83 -11.93 14.50
N GLN A 417 2.89 -10.62 14.78
CA GLN A 417 1.80 -9.70 14.47
C GLN A 417 1.50 -9.60 12.96
N LEU A 418 2.54 -9.69 12.12
CA LEU A 418 2.35 -9.70 10.67
C LEU A 418 1.73 -11.01 10.18
N ILE A 419 2.09 -12.14 10.78
CA ILE A 419 1.47 -13.44 10.49
C ILE A 419 0.02 -13.45 10.97
N ASP A 420 -0.26 -12.95 12.18
CA ASP A 420 -1.63 -12.83 12.70
C ASP A 420 -2.48 -11.96 11.76
N LYS A 421 -1.94 -10.84 11.27
CA LYS A 421 -2.58 -10.01 10.24
C LYS A 421 -2.85 -10.81 8.96
N PHE A 422 -1.87 -11.56 8.45
CA PHE A 422 -2.04 -12.40 7.27
C PHE A 422 -3.15 -13.43 7.47
N MET A 423 -3.17 -14.11 8.62
CA MET A 423 -4.19 -15.11 8.95
C MET A 423 -5.59 -14.51 9.07
N ASP A 424 -5.73 -13.35 9.73
CA ASP A 424 -6.99 -12.60 9.80
C ASP A 424 -7.49 -12.24 8.40
N CYS A 425 -6.62 -11.64 7.58
CA CYS A 425 -6.96 -11.31 6.20
C CYS A 425 -7.33 -12.55 5.37
N ALA A 426 -6.58 -13.64 5.48
CA ALA A 426 -6.83 -14.87 4.74
C ALA A 426 -8.12 -15.58 5.16
N SER A 427 -8.59 -15.38 6.41
CA SER A 427 -9.89 -15.86 6.88
C SER A 427 -11.08 -15.25 6.10
N HIS A 428 -10.83 -14.12 5.42
CA HIS A 428 -11.77 -13.42 4.55
C HIS A 428 -11.54 -13.68 3.05
N ALA A 429 -10.72 -14.67 2.68
CA ALA A 429 -10.49 -15.01 1.27
C ALA A 429 -11.80 -15.36 0.53
N PRO A 430 -11.89 -15.08 -0.79
CA PRO A 430 -13.09 -15.35 -1.59
C PRO A 430 -13.49 -16.83 -1.59
N LEU A 431 -12.49 -17.71 -1.55
CA LEU A 431 -12.65 -19.15 -1.40
C LEU A 431 -12.03 -19.60 -0.08
N PRO A 432 -12.64 -20.58 0.63
CA PRO A 432 -12.06 -21.12 1.85
C PRO A 432 -10.66 -21.72 1.60
N LEU A 433 -9.72 -21.36 2.47
CA LEU A 433 -8.34 -21.85 2.45
C LEU A 433 -8.11 -22.75 3.67
N ALA A 434 -7.44 -23.88 3.45
CA ALA A 434 -7.07 -24.77 4.55
C ALA A 434 -5.96 -24.13 5.40
N GLN A 435 -6.01 -24.31 6.72
CA GLN A 435 -4.97 -23.82 7.64
C GLN A 435 -3.56 -24.26 7.21
N ALA A 436 -3.39 -25.51 6.79
CA ALA A 436 -2.11 -26.02 6.30
C ALA A 436 -1.60 -25.32 5.03
N ALA A 437 -2.50 -24.82 4.17
CA ALA A 437 -2.11 -24.03 3.00
C ALA A 437 -1.60 -22.64 3.42
N LEU A 438 -2.25 -22.01 4.41
CA LEU A 438 -1.81 -20.72 4.96
C LEU A 438 -0.45 -20.84 5.65
N GLU A 439 -0.26 -21.88 6.47
CA GLU A 439 1.03 -22.19 7.11
C GLU A 439 2.12 -22.46 6.06
N SER A 440 1.80 -23.24 5.02
CA SER A 440 2.73 -23.46 3.91
C SER A 440 3.12 -22.17 3.19
N VAL A 441 2.21 -21.21 3.03
CA VAL A 441 2.52 -19.91 2.42
C VAL A 441 3.46 -19.11 3.30
N VAL A 442 3.25 -19.09 4.62
CA VAL A 442 4.17 -18.45 5.57
C VAL A 442 5.57 -19.07 5.46
N ASP A 443 5.68 -20.39 5.45
CA ASP A 443 6.95 -21.11 5.32
C ASP A 443 7.66 -20.86 3.97
N LEU A 444 6.88 -20.68 2.88
CA LEU A 444 7.41 -20.33 1.57
C LEU A 444 7.97 -18.90 1.57
N ILE A 445 7.26 -17.96 2.19
CA ILE A 445 7.70 -16.56 2.26
C ILE A 445 8.91 -16.41 3.20
N ASP A 446 8.98 -17.15 4.31
CA ASP A 446 10.13 -17.16 5.21
C ASP A 446 11.42 -17.67 4.54
N ARG A 447 11.30 -18.44 3.48
CA ARG A 447 12.42 -18.97 2.69
C ARG A 447 12.31 -18.55 1.23
N LEU A 448 11.73 -17.37 1.00
CA LEU A 448 11.44 -16.86 -0.34
C LEU A 448 12.70 -16.93 -1.21
N GLU A 449 13.84 -16.50 -0.69
CA GLU A 449 15.13 -16.54 -1.36
C GLU A 449 15.61 -17.94 -1.81
N ASP A 450 15.06 -19.01 -1.24
CA ASP A 450 15.42 -20.39 -1.57
C ASP A 450 14.46 -21.03 -2.58
N LEU A 451 13.41 -20.32 -3.02
CA LEU A 451 12.47 -20.84 -4.00
C LEU A 451 13.08 -20.86 -5.40
N ASP A 452 12.97 -22.01 -6.07
CA ASP A 452 13.31 -22.16 -7.49
C ASP A 452 12.28 -21.47 -8.40
N ASP A 453 11.02 -21.40 -7.96
CA ASP A 453 9.93 -20.71 -8.66
C ASP A 453 8.94 -20.09 -7.66
N VAL A 454 8.75 -18.77 -7.74
CA VAL A 454 7.78 -18.06 -6.89
C VAL A 454 6.31 -18.35 -7.23
N ALA A 455 6.02 -18.99 -8.37
CA ALA A 455 4.69 -19.52 -8.66
C ALA A 455 4.19 -20.53 -7.62
N ALA A 456 5.09 -21.10 -6.81
CA ALA A 456 4.73 -21.94 -5.66
C ALA A 456 3.81 -21.23 -4.65
N ILE A 457 3.87 -19.89 -4.54
CA ILE A 457 3.03 -19.11 -3.61
C ILE A 457 1.53 -19.19 -3.99
N PRO A 458 1.10 -18.74 -5.19
CA PRO A 458 -0.30 -18.89 -5.60
C PRO A 458 -0.73 -20.36 -5.76
N GLU A 459 0.18 -21.26 -6.11
CA GLU A 459 -0.12 -22.70 -6.15
C GLU A 459 -0.45 -23.27 -4.76
N ALA A 460 0.25 -22.85 -3.71
CA ALA A 460 -0.02 -23.30 -2.34
C ALA A 460 -1.44 -22.93 -1.89
N LEU A 461 -1.92 -21.75 -2.28
CA LEU A 461 -3.30 -21.30 -2.02
C LEU A 461 -4.36 -22.07 -2.82
N SER A 462 -3.96 -22.72 -3.91
CA SER A 462 -4.87 -23.46 -4.79
C SER A 462 -5.07 -24.92 -4.39
N ARG A 463 -4.26 -25.43 -3.44
CA ARG A 463 -4.33 -26.82 -2.94
C ARG A 463 -5.47 -26.93 -1.91
N ARG A 464 -6.56 -27.57 -2.32
CA ARG A 464 -7.75 -27.82 -1.48
C ARG A 464 -7.57 -29.02 -0.56
#